data_AF-A0A8J7MNR1-F1
#
_entry.id   AF-A0A8J7MNR1-F1
#
_cell.length_a   1.000
_cell.length_b   1.000
_cell.length_c   1.000
_cell.angle_alpha   90.00
_cell.angle_beta   90.00
_cell.angle_gamma   90.00
#
_symmetry.space_group_name_H-M   'P 1'
#
loop_
_entity.id
_entity.type
_entity.pdbx_description
1 polymer ?
#
loop_
_entity_poly.entity_id
_entity_poly.type
_entity_poly.pdbx_seq_one_letter_code
_entity_poly.pdbx_strand_id
1 'polypeptide(L)'
;MNRFSLRLLALVSLSALAACAPKAKVENPASLASVPGYEGVQDGAYFIPPVDPRLLEEDRAKTEVAYNGPDAPGTIVVDTFARKLYLVGEGGQATRYAIAVGREGLSFRGSGYIGRKAEWPSWQPTANMVRSRPDLYAEYAGGMAGGIDNPLGARAMYLYRGGRDTMFRIHGTVQNESIGHATSAGCIRLFNQDAIDLYNKIPSGTHVKVRSLEESIAIEGPYTDDAYGRAVPDTPENAAKKIDDEKLMAEQAAQKAENERIAAAKAAKEAAKADKKRLSACKRKGISPEDCPPLPEATADAATASAG
;
A
#
# COMPACT_ATOMS: atom_id res chain seq x y z
N MET A 1 18.74 76.41 46.90
CA MET A 1 19.43 76.98 45.72
C MET A 1 19.57 75.89 44.66
N ASN A 2 19.34 76.25 43.39
CA ASN A 2 19.40 75.48 42.12
C ASN A 2 18.41 74.29 41.97
N ARG A 3 17.33 74.32 41.17
CA ARG A 3 17.03 74.74 39.77
C ARG A 3 17.71 73.92 38.66
N PHE A 4 16.90 73.64 37.62
CA PHE A 4 17.15 72.99 36.32
C PHE A 4 17.03 71.45 36.32
N SER A 5 16.26 70.76 35.46
CA SER A 5 15.41 71.16 34.33
C SER A 5 14.48 70.01 33.92
N LEU A 6 13.23 70.38 33.66
CA LEU A 6 12.36 69.98 32.56
C LEU A 6 12.95 69.00 31.51
N ARG A 7 12.33 67.82 31.35
CA ARG A 7 12.03 67.26 30.02
C ARG A 7 10.67 66.54 30.03
N LEU A 8 9.77 67.18 29.29
CA LEU A 8 8.50 66.74 28.75
C LEU A 8 8.71 65.50 27.86
N LEU A 9 7.85 64.48 27.95
CA LEU A 9 7.21 63.89 26.76
C LEU A 9 6.06 62.94 27.16
N ALA A 10 4.90 63.20 26.56
CA ALA A 10 3.68 62.43 26.62
C ALA A 10 3.78 61.11 25.83
N LEU A 11 2.88 60.17 26.11
CA LEU A 11 2.10 59.32 25.18
C LEU A 11 1.49 58.16 25.99
N VAL A 12 0.21 58.25 26.36
CA VAL A 12 -0.95 57.72 25.59
C VAL A 12 -0.94 56.18 25.54
N SER A 13 -1.88 55.62 26.32
CA SER A 13 -2.59 54.35 26.16
C SER A 13 -2.19 53.43 25.01
N LEU A 14 -1.77 52.20 25.32
CA LEU A 14 -1.94 51.04 24.44
C LEU A 14 -2.62 49.91 25.24
N SER A 15 -3.93 49.99 25.33
CA SER A 15 -4.79 48.85 25.66
C SER A 15 -5.20 48.17 24.35
N ALA A 16 -5.19 46.83 24.36
CA ALA A 16 -5.75 45.93 23.36
C ALA A 16 -5.03 45.80 22.00
N LEU A 17 -4.12 44.83 21.94
CA LEU A 17 -4.12 43.85 20.85
C LEU A 17 -4.15 42.45 21.46
N ALA A 18 -5.36 41.94 21.67
CA ALA A 18 -5.57 40.51 21.71
C ALA A 18 -5.22 40.01 20.30
N ALA A 19 -4.02 39.46 20.15
CA ALA A 19 -3.60 38.81 18.92
C ALA A 19 -4.48 37.57 18.75
N CYS A 20 -5.45 37.65 17.85
CA CYS A 20 -5.95 36.49 17.14
C CYS A 20 -4.77 35.91 16.35
N ALA A 21 -3.94 35.10 17.01
CA ALA A 21 -3.03 34.23 16.30
C ALA A 21 -3.92 33.30 15.45
N PRO A 22 -3.75 33.25 14.11
CA PRO A 22 -4.39 32.19 13.35
C PRO A 22 -3.91 30.87 13.96
N LYS A 23 -4.85 30.02 14.39
CA LYS A 23 -4.52 28.64 14.72
C LYS A 23 -3.70 28.11 13.54
N ALA A 24 -2.50 27.62 13.82
CA ALA A 24 -1.68 26.96 12.83
C ALA A 24 -2.59 25.94 12.13
N LYS A 25 -2.85 26.18 10.84
CA LYS A 25 -3.51 25.22 9.99
C LYS A 25 -2.60 24.01 10.05
N VAL A 26 -3.09 22.92 10.64
CA VAL A 26 -2.45 21.62 10.49
C VAL A 26 -2.29 21.43 8.99
N GLU A 27 -1.05 21.51 8.50
CA GLU A 27 -0.76 21.22 7.11
C GLU A 27 -1.14 19.76 6.92
N ASN A 28 -2.26 19.56 6.23
CA ASN A 28 -2.71 18.26 5.78
C ASN A 28 -1.54 17.65 4.99
N PRO A 29 -0.95 16.52 5.44
CA PRO A 29 0.29 16.02 4.86
C PRO A 29 0.03 15.67 3.40
N ALA A 30 0.54 16.51 2.51
CA ALA A 30 0.47 16.38 1.06
C ALA A 30 -0.96 16.20 0.50
N SER A 31 -1.47 17.24 -0.18
CA SER A 31 -2.32 16.96 -1.34
C SER A 31 -1.46 16.19 -2.33
N LEU A 32 -1.43 14.87 -2.22
CA LEU A 32 -0.91 14.02 -3.28
C LEU A 32 -1.56 14.52 -4.58
N ALA A 33 -0.75 14.83 -5.59
CA ALA A 33 -1.28 15.24 -6.88
C ALA A 33 -2.33 14.20 -7.31
N SER A 34 -3.57 14.65 -7.50
CA SER A 34 -4.66 13.74 -7.83
C SER A 34 -4.44 13.18 -9.22
N VAL A 35 -4.19 11.88 -9.33
CA VAL A 35 -4.13 11.20 -10.63
C VAL A 35 -5.56 10.89 -11.07
N PRO A 36 -5.99 11.32 -12.28
CA PRO A 36 -7.33 11.06 -12.78
C PRO A 36 -7.74 9.60 -12.70
N GLY A 37 -8.87 9.31 -12.06
CA GLY A 37 -9.39 7.96 -11.87
C GLY A 37 -8.73 7.16 -10.74
N TYR A 38 -7.88 7.82 -9.93
CA TYR A 38 -7.19 7.29 -8.75
C TYR A 38 -7.29 8.23 -7.54
N GLU A 39 -8.22 9.18 -7.58
CA GLU A 39 -8.49 10.08 -6.47
C GLU A 39 -9.11 9.34 -5.28
N GLY A 40 -9.31 10.08 -4.18
CA GLY A 40 -10.09 9.57 -3.06
C GLY A 40 -11.55 9.39 -3.47
N VAL A 41 -12.14 8.23 -3.17
CA VAL A 41 -13.49 7.87 -3.57
C VAL A 41 -14.36 7.66 -2.34
N GLN A 42 -15.46 8.41 -2.23
CA GLN A 42 -16.52 8.09 -1.28
C GLN A 42 -17.44 7.03 -1.90
N ASP A 43 -17.50 5.85 -1.27
CA ASP A 43 -18.28 4.71 -1.74
C ASP A 43 -19.19 4.18 -0.63
N GLY A 44 -20.42 4.66 -0.62
CA GLY A 44 -21.37 4.40 0.46
C GLY A 44 -20.84 4.93 1.80
N ALA A 45 -20.72 4.03 2.79
CA ALA A 45 -20.24 4.36 4.13
C ALA A 45 -18.70 4.47 4.25
N TYR A 46 -17.96 4.12 3.20
CA TYR A 46 -16.51 4.02 3.26
C TYR A 46 -15.83 5.08 2.38
N PHE A 47 -14.73 5.63 2.87
CA PHE A 47 -13.86 6.50 2.10
C PHE A 47 -12.60 5.74 1.73
N ILE A 48 -12.36 5.60 0.42
CA ILE A 48 -11.15 4.98 -0.12
C ILE A 48 -10.14 6.11 -0.37
N PRO A 49 -8.94 6.05 0.25
CA PRO A 49 -7.93 7.08 0.05
C PRO A 49 -7.41 7.09 -1.40
N PRO A 50 -6.90 8.23 -1.89
CA PRO A 50 -6.24 8.29 -3.19
C PRO A 50 -5.04 7.35 -3.24
N VAL A 51 -4.76 6.81 -4.42
CA VAL A 51 -3.55 6.00 -4.63
C VAL A 51 -2.34 6.92 -4.71
N ASP A 52 -1.26 6.56 -4.03
CA ASP A 52 0.01 7.28 -4.14
C ASP A 52 0.48 7.27 -5.61
N PRO A 53 0.72 8.44 -6.23
CA PRO A 53 1.15 8.52 -7.62
C PRO A 53 2.37 7.65 -7.95
N ARG A 54 3.28 7.45 -6.99
CA ARG A 54 4.47 6.59 -7.16
C ARG A 54 4.13 5.12 -7.44
N LEU A 55 2.94 4.68 -7.03
CA LEU A 55 2.43 3.32 -7.29
C LEU A 55 1.70 3.21 -8.64
N LEU A 56 1.51 4.32 -9.34
CA LEU A 56 0.84 4.39 -10.65
C LEU A 56 1.83 4.54 -11.81
N GLU A 57 3.09 4.79 -11.50
CA GLU A 57 4.21 4.79 -12.44
C GLU A 57 4.43 3.42 -13.10
N GLU A 58 5.27 3.38 -14.14
CA GLU A 58 5.67 2.16 -14.83
C GLU A 58 4.48 1.30 -15.29
N ASP A 59 3.53 1.94 -15.97
CA ASP A 59 2.44 1.23 -16.64
C ASP A 59 1.43 0.56 -15.68
N ARG A 60 1.36 1.04 -14.44
CA ARG A 60 0.45 0.54 -13.39
C ARG A 60 -0.90 1.26 -13.33
N ALA A 61 -0.97 2.49 -13.80
CA ALA A 61 -2.25 3.16 -14.05
C ALA A 61 -3.03 2.44 -15.16
N LYS A 62 -4.36 2.40 -15.01
CA LYS A 62 -5.25 1.91 -16.04
C LYS A 62 -5.14 2.81 -17.26
N THR A 63 -5.11 2.20 -18.43
CA THR A 63 -5.00 2.94 -19.69
C THR A 63 -5.73 2.20 -20.78
N GLU A 64 -6.25 2.95 -21.74
CA GLU A 64 -6.73 2.37 -23.00
C GLU A 64 -5.53 1.99 -23.86
N VAL A 65 -5.57 0.79 -24.42
CA VAL A 65 -4.52 0.23 -25.29
C VAL A 65 -5.12 -0.38 -26.54
N ALA A 66 -4.31 -0.51 -27.58
CA ALA A 66 -4.64 -1.42 -28.68
C ALA A 66 -4.70 -2.86 -28.16
N TYR A 67 -5.72 -3.61 -28.55
CA TYR A 67 -5.91 -5.00 -28.20
C TYR A 67 -5.58 -5.90 -29.39
N ASN A 68 -4.48 -6.63 -29.26
CA ASN A 68 -3.96 -7.52 -30.32
C ASN A 68 -4.45 -8.97 -30.19
N GLY A 69 -5.27 -9.27 -29.18
CA GLY A 69 -5.81 -10.61 -28.95
C GLY A 69 -7.06 -10.91 -29.79
N PRO A 70 -7.44 -12.20 -29.93
CA PRO A 70 -8.59 -12.62 -30.74
C PRO A 70 -9.94 -12.53 -30.00
N ASP A 71 -9.93 -12.15 -28.72
CA ASP A 71 -11.11 -12.18 -27.86
C ASP A 71 -12.11 -11.08 -28.22
N ALA A 72 -13.41 -11.35 -28.07
CA ALA A 72 -14.48 -10.42 -28.45
C ALA A 72 -14.67 -9.28 -27.43
N PRO A 73 -15.19 -8.11 -27.86
CA PRO A 73 -15.57 -7.02 -26.96
C PRO A 73 -16.47 -7.49 -25.80
N GLY A 74 -16.26 -6.92 -24.62
CA GLY A 74 -16.93 -7.31 -23.38
C GLY A 74 -16.31 -8.51 -22.66
N THR A 75 -15.24 -9.10 -23.20
CA THR A 75 -14.47 -10.17 -22.52
C THR A 75 -13.47 -9.59 -21.53
N ILE A 76 -13.33 -10.22 -20.36
CA ILE A 76 -12.19 -9.99 -19.47
C ILE A 76 -11.10 -10.99 -19.81
N VAL A 77 -9.90 -10.50 -20.07
CA VAL A 77 -8.72 -11.34 -20.30
C VAL A 77 -7.71 -11.07 -19.21
N VAL A 78 -7.38 -12.11 -18.43
CA VAL A 78 -6.40 -12.04 -17.35
C VAL A 78 -5.11 -12.68 -17.85
N ASP A 79 -4.04 -11.88 -17.88
CA ASP A 79 -2.70 -12.35 -18.14
C ASP A 79 -1.90 -12.37 -16.82
N THR A 80 -1.78 -13.55 -16.23
CA THR A 80 -1.07 -13.72 -14.95
C THR A 80 0.43 -13.59 -15.07
N PHE A 81 0.99 -13.72 -16.28
CA PHE A 81 2.44 -13.70 -16.53
C PHE A 81 2.90 -12.27 -16.75
N ALA A 82 2.20 -11.51 -17.59
CA ALA A 82 2.43 -10.08 -17.77
C ALA A 82 1.87 -9.22 -16.60
N ARG A 83 1.05 -9.83 -15.72
CA ARG A 83 0.36 -9.17 -14.61
C ARG A 83 -0.51 -8.01 -15.08
N LYS A 84 -1.26 -8.27 -16.14
CA LYS A 84 -2.23 -7.35 -16.73
C LYS A 84 -3.60 -8.02 -16.81
N LEU A 85 -4.64 -7.20 -16.68
CA LEU A 85 -6.01 -7.57 -16.96
C LEU A 85 -6.53 -6.63 -18.04
N TYR A 86 -7.23 -7.17 -19.03
CA TYR A 86 -7.82 -6.43 -20.13
C TYR A 86 -9.34 -6.57 -20.08
N LEU A 87 -10.06 -5.46 -20.14
CA LEU A 87 -11.46 -5.45 -20.55
C LEU A 87 -11.50 -5.10 -22.03
N VAL A 88 -11.79 -6.09 -22.88
CA VAL A 88 -11.78 -5.91 -24.32
C VAL A 88 -12.91 -4.99 -24.74
N GLY A 89 -12.57 -3.92 -25.47
CA GLY A 89 -13.50 -2.95 -26.03
C GLY A 89 -13.70 -3.16 -27.53
N GLU A 90 -14.47 -2.26 -28.14
CA GLU A 90 -14.68 -2.25 -29.58
C GLU A 90 -13.48 -1.64 -30.32
N GLY A 91 -13.45 -1.79 -31.65
CA GLY A 91 -12.45 -1.12 -32.49
C GLY A 91 -11.00 -1.58 -32.28
N GLY A 92 -10.80 -2.80 -31.75
CA GLY A 92 -9.47 -3.34 -31.45
C GLY A 92 -8.79 -2.63 -30.28
N GLN A 93 -9.56 -2.17 -29.30
CA GLN A 93 -9.05 -1.54 -28.08
C GLN A 93 -9.41 -2.35 -26.84
N ALA A 94 -8.74 -2.06 -25.72
CA ALA A 94 -9.08 -2.58 -24.41
C ALA A 94 -8.66 -1.60 -23.31
N THR A 95 -9.45 -1.54 -22.23
CA THR A 95 -8.98 -0.96 -20.98
C THR A 95 -8.06 -1.98 -20.31
N ARG A 96 -6.79 -1.62 -20.11
CA ARG A 96 -5.81 -2.47 -19.41
C ARG A 96 -5.61 -1.98 -17.98
N TYR A 97 -5.60 -2.91 -17.04
CA TYR A 97 -5.36 -2.71 -15.61
C TYR A 97 -4.11 -3.49 -15.19
N ALA A 98 -3.29 -2.93 -14.31
CA ALA A 98 -2.26 -3.70 -13.64
C ALA A 98 -2.86 -4.53 -12.50
N ILE A 99 -2.35 -5.75 -12.32
CA ILE A 99 -2.86 -6.67 -11.30
C ILE A 99 -1.72 -7.20 -10.42
N ALA A 100 -2.05 -7.54 -9.17
CA ALA A 100 -1.23 -8.48 -8.41
C ALA A 100 -1.77 -9.90 -8.63
N VAL A 101 -0.86 -10.87 -8.74
CA VAL A 101 -1.23 -12.28 -8.95
C VAL A 101 -0.79 -13.07 -7.74
N GLY A 102 -1.73 -13.60 -6.97
CA GLY A 102 -1.40 -14.51 -5.88
C GLY A 102 -1.20 -15.94 -6.36
N ARG A 103 -0.64 -16.78 -5.48
CA ARG A 103 -0.39 -18.20 -5.76
C ARG A 103 -1.62 -18.98 -6.24
N GLU A 104 -2.81 -18.64 -5.75
CA GLU A 104 -4.06 -19.26 -6.20
C GLU A 104 -4.40 -18.82 -7.62
N GLY A 105 -4.09 -17.57 -7.97
CA GLY A 105 -4.24 -17.03 -9.32
C GLY A 105 -3.45 -17.81 -10.38
N LEU A 106 -2.27 -18.34 -10.01
CA LEU A 106 -1.43 -19.17 -10.89
C LEU A 106 -1.98 -20.58 -11.13
N SER A 107 -2.89 -21.05 -10.26
CA SER A 107 -3.42 -22.41 -10.34
C SER A 107 -4.61 -22.54 -11.29
N PHE A 108 -5.32 -21.44 -11.54
CA PHE A 108 -6.47 -21.44 -12.45
C PHE A 108 -6.02 -21.36 -13.91
N ARG A 109 -6.59 -22.22 -14.75
CA ARG A 109 -6.35 -22.22 -16.20
C ARG A 109 -7.66 -22.29 -16.98
N GLY A 110 -7.69 -21.61 -18.13
CA GLY A 110 -8.83 -21.61 -19.06
C GLY A 110 -9.81 -20.47 -18.81
N SER A 111 -11.08 -20.70 -19.11
CA SER A 111 -12.12 -19.67 -19.10
C SER A 111 -13.26 -19.92 -18.10
N GLY A 112 -14.03 -18.88 -17.79
CA GLY A 112 -15.22 -18.95 -16.96
C GLY A 112 -16.09 -17.72 -17.23
N TYR A 113 -16.97 -17.42 -16.29
CA TYR A 113 -17.76 -16.20 -16.34
C TYR A 113 -17.96 -15.62 -14.95
N ILE A 114 -18.24 -14.32 -14.86
CA ILE A 114 -18.56 -13.67 -13.59
C ILE A 114 -19.94 -14.12 -13.12
N GLY A 115 -19.98 -15.08 -12.20
CA GLY A 115 -21.23 -15.64 -11.69
C GLY A 115 -21.83 -14.83 -10.53
N ARG A 116 -20.96 -14.18 -9.74
CA ARG A 116 -21.38 -13.28 -8.65
C ARG A 116 -20.50 -12.04 -8.61
N LYS A 117 -21.13 -10.95 -8.18
CA LYS A 117 -20.52 -9.65 -7.94
C LYS A 117 -20.90 -9.21 -6.52
N ALA A 118 -19.96 -8.65 -5.78
CA ALA A 118 -20.22 -8.09 -4.45
C ALA A 118 -19.46 -6.77 -4.25
N GLU A 119 -20.16 -5.81 -3.63
CA GLU A 119 -19.59 -4.60 -3.06
C GLU A 119 -19.25 -4.87 -1.60
N TRP A 120 -18.11 -4.36 -1.14
CA TRP A 120 -17.58 -4.57 0.22
C TRP A 120 -17.76 -6.02 0.69
N PRO A 121 -17.20 -7.01 -0.03
CA PRO A 121 -17.39 -8.42 0.25
C PRO A 121 -16.83 -8.79 1.63
N SER A 122 -17.51 -9.72 2.32
CA SER A 122 -16.89 -10.42 3.45
C SER A 122 -15.72 -11.29 2.96
N TRP A 123 -14.70 -11.42 3.79
CA TRP A 123 -13.57 -12.28 3.52
C TRP A 123 -13.41 -13.33 4.62
N GLN A 124 -12.95 -14.52 4.26
CA GLN A 124 -12.55 -15.54 5.23
C GLN A 124 -11.27 -16.21 4.74
N PRO A 125 -10.23 -16.31 5.58
CA PRO A 125 -9.03 -17.05 5.24
C PRO A 125 -9.35 -18.53 5.05
N THR A 126 -8.63 -19.20 4.16
CA THR A 126 -8.78 -20.65 4.01
C THR A 126 -8.24 -21.37 5.24
N ALA A 127 -8.75 -22.58 5.52
CA ALA A 127 -8.24 -23.41 6.61
C ALA A 127 -6.71 -23.65 6.51
N ASN A 128 -6.18 -23.72 5.27
CA ASN A 128 -4.75 -23.85 5.07
C ASN A 128 -3.99 -22.59 5.48
N MET A 129 -4.50 -21.39 5.17
CA MET A 129 -3.90 -20.13 5.60
C MET A 129 -3.82 -20.06 7.13
N VAL A 130 -4.95 -20.33 7.82
CA VAL A 130 -5.02 -20.37 9.28
C VAL A 130 -4.00 -21.34 9.87
N ARG A 131 -3.88 -22.55 9.30
CA ARG A 131 -2.91 -23.55 9.76
C ARG A 131 -1.46 -23.15 9.49
N SER A 132 -1.16 -22.55 8.34
CA SER A 132 0.22 -22.23 7.95
C SER A 132 0.78 -20.97 8.61
N ARG A 133 -0.08 -19.99 8.88
CA ARG A 133 0.27 -18.68 9.43
C ARG A 133 -0.78 -18.24 10.46
N PRO A 134 -0.91 -18.97 11.58
CA PRO A 134 -1.91 -18.66 12.61
C PRO A 134 -1.68 -17.28 13.23
N ASP A 135 -0.42 -16.83 13.29
CA ASP A 135 -0.02 -15.48 13.72
C ASP A 135 -0.69 -14.36 12.92
N LEU A 136 -1.05 -14.61 11.66
CA LEU A 136 -1.71 -13.64 10.79
C LEU A 136 -3.22 -13.88 10.61
N TYR A 137 -3.68 -15.14 10.70
CA TYR A 137 -5.01 -15.51 10.21
C TYR A 137 -5.93 -16.12 11.26
N ALA A 138 -5.44 -16.50 12.44
CA ALA A 138 -6.28 -17.17 13.45
C ALA A 138 -7.42 -16.28 13.95
N GLU A 139 -7.16 -14.98 14.16
CA GLU A 139 -8.15 -13.97 14.51
C GLU A 139 -9.32 -13.92 13.50
N TYR A 140 -9.02 -14.09 12.21
CA TYR A 140 -9.98 -13.96 11.13
C TYR A 140 -10.61 -15.28 10.72
N ALA A 141 -10.39 -16.39 11.44
CA ALA A 141 -10.91 -17.70 11.07
C ALA A 141 -12.45 -17.73 10.98
N GLY A 142 -13.15 -16.88 11.76
CA GLY A 142 -14.59 -16.68 11.70
C GLY A 142 -15.07 -15.76 10.57
N GLY A 143 -14.15 -15.22 9.77
CA GLY A 143 -14.41 -14.25 8.73
C GLY A 143 -14.27 -12.80 9.20
N MET A 144 -14.16 -11.92 8.22
CA MET A 144 -14.08 -10.48 8.35
C MET A 144 -15.23 -9.89 7.52
N ALA A 145 -15.97 -8.95 8.10
CA ALA A 145 -17.00 -8.21 7.38
C ALA A 145 -16.38 -7.34 6.27
N GLY A 146 -17.22 -6.86 5.35
CA GLY A 146 -16.79 -5.85 4.38
C GLY A 146 -16.33 -4.56 5.09
N GLY A 147 -15.29 -3.93 4.57
CA GLY A 147 -14.80 -2.67 5.10
C GLY A 147 -13.44 -2.27 4.55
N ILE A 148 -12.96 -1.08 4.94
CA ILE A 148 -11.75 -0.46 4.39
C ILE A 148 -10.48 -1.27 4.67
N ASP A 149 -10.47 -2.11 5.70
CA ASP A 149 -9.34 -2.97 6.07
C ASP A 149 -9.45 -4.39 5.48
N ASN A 150 -10.53 -4.69 4.76
CA ASN A 150 -10.78 -6.03 4.23
C ASN A 150 -9.83 -6.34 3.05
N PRO A 151 -9.12 -7.49 3.05
CA PRO A 151 -8.13 -7.80 2.02
C PRO A 151 -8.73 -8.04 0.62
N LEU A 152 -10.06 -8.22 0.50
CA LEU A 152 -10.75 -8.25 -0.79
C LEU A 152 -11.07 -6.86 -1.35
N GLY A 153 -10.86 -5.80 -0.57
CA GLY A 153 -11.08 -4.42 -0.97
C GLY A 153 -12.56 -4.10 -1.24
N ALA A 154 -12.78 -3.06 -2.06
CA ALA A 154 -14.10 -2.48 -2.27
C ALA A 154 -15.04 -3.33 -3.14
N ARG A 155 -14.51 -4.15 -4.05
CA ARG A 155 -15.29 -4.98 -4.97
C ARG A 155 -14.68 -6.37 -5.10
N ALA A 156 -15.52 -7.38 -5.26
CA ALA A 156 -15.11 -8.71 -5.70
C ALA A 156 -16.04 -9.27 -6.79
N MET A 157 -15.42 -9.87 -7.80
CA MET A 157 -16.04 -10.56 -8.92
C MET A 157 -15.63 -12.02 -8.86
N TYR A 158 -16.61 -12.90 -8.70
CA TYR A 158 -16.42 -14.33 -8.44
C TYR A 158 -16.60 -15.10 -9.74
N LEU A 159 -15.57 -15.86 -10.09
CA LEU A 159 -15.54 -16.60 -11.33
C LEU A 159 -16.22 -17.96 -11.16
N TYR A 160 -17.10 -18.28 -12.11
CA TYR A 160 -17.86 -19.51 -12.16
C TYR A 160 -17.53 -20.29 -13.44
N ARG A 161 -17.61 -21.62 -13.38
CA ARG A 161 -17.48 -22.52 -14.53
C ARG A 161 -18.49 -23.67 -14.36
N GLY A 162 -19.32 -23.91 -15.37
CA GLY A 162 -20.33 -24.98 -15.33
C GLY A 162 -21.29 -24.85 -14.14
N GLY A 163 -21.67 -23.62 -13.77
CA GLY A 163 -22.57 -23.36 -12.63
C GLY A 163 -21.93 -23.45 -11.24
N ARG A 164 -20.62 -23.67 -11.12
CA ARG A 164 -19.90 -23.79 -9.84
C ARG A 164 -18.90 -22.66 -9.64
N ASP A 165 -18.78 -22.16 -8.41
CA ASP A 165 -17.72 -21.22 -8.01
C ASP A 165 -16.36 -21.91 -8.16
N THR A 166 -15.44 -21.29 -8.91
CA THR A 166 -14.10 -21.83 -9.15
C THR A 166 -13.13 -21.52 -8.03
N MET A 167 -13.56 -20.74 -7.04
CA MET A 167 -12.74 -20.13 -6.02
C MET A 167 -11.72 -19.11 -6.56
N PHE A 168 -11.84 -18.73 -7.84
CA PHE A 168 -11.05 -17.65 -8.43
C PHE A 168 -11.79 -16.32 -8.33
N ARG A 169 -11.08 -15.26 -7.92
CA ARG A 169 -11.65 -13.92 -7.75
C ARG A 169 -10.80 -12.88 -8.44
N ILE A 170 -11.47 -11.88 -9.00
CA ILE A 170 -10.90 -10.58 -9.31
C ILE A 170 -11.44 -9.61 -8.27
N HIS A 171 -10.57 -8.96 -7.50
CA HIS A 171 -10.99 -8.15 -6.37
C HIS A 171 -10.08 -6.94 -6.12
N GLY A 172 -10.54 -5.99 -5.31
CA GLY A 172 -9.75 -4.85 -4.85
C GLY A 172 -8.67 -5.25 -3.84
N THR A 173 -7.86 -4.29 -3.37
CA THR A 173 -6.89 -4.55 -2.31
C THR A 173 -6.67 -3.31 -1.47
N VAL A 174 -6.30 -3.53 -0.21
CA VAL A 174 -5.80 -2.48 0.70
C VAL A 174 -4.28 -2.33 0.60
N GLN A 175 -3.60 -3.32 0.00
CA GLN A 175 -2.15 -3.35 -0.21
C GLN A 175 -1.82 -2.86 -1.62
N ASN A 176 -1.89 -1.56 -1.84
CA ASN A 176 -1.68 -0.92 -3.15
C ASN A 176 -0.29 -1.24 -3.73
N GLU A 177 0.71 -1.41 -2.87
CA GLU A 177 2.09 -1.73 -3.24
C GLU A 177 2.19 -3.08 -3.94
N SER A 178 1.26 -4.00 -3.68
CA SER A 178 1.28 -5.35 -4.26
C SER A 178 0.93 -5.41 -5.75
N ILE A 179 0.26 -4.39 -6.30
CA ILE A 179 -0.15 -4.37 -7.71
C ILE A 179 1.09 -4.39 -8.62
N GLY A 180 1.09 -5.23 -9.66
CA GLY A 180 2.25 -5.44 -10.53
C GLY A 180 3.23 -6.53 -10.03
N HIS A 181 2.99 -7.12 -8.87
CA HIS A 181 3.84 -8.14 -8.27
C HIS A 181 3.17 -9.52 -8.20
N ALA A 182 3.99 -10.58 -8.11
CA ALA A 182 3.55 -11.89 -7.65
C ALA A 182 3.42 -11.88 -6.12
N THR A 183 2.33 -12.44 -5.59
CA THR A 183 2.06 -12.47 -4.15
C THR A 183 1.86 -13.91 -3.65
N SER A 184 2.06 -14.11 -2.35
CA SER A 184 2.03 -15.45 -1.73
C SER A 184 0.63 -16.05 -1.58
N ALA A 185 -0.42 -15.22 -1.63
CA ALA A 185 -1.80 -15.61 -1.34
C ALA A 185 -2.83 -14.80 -2.14
N GLY A 186 -3.99 -15.41 -2.40
CA GLY A 186 -5.10 -14.78 -3.13
C GLY A 186 -5.07 -15.02 -4.64
N CYS A 187 -6.11 -14.52 -5.31
CA CYS A 187 -6.32 -14.69 -6.75
C CYS A 187 -5.76 -13.47 -7.51
N ILE A 188 -6.62 -12.58 -8.01
CA ILE A 188 -6.24 -11.40 -8.80
C ILE A 188 -6.65 -10.14 -8.04
N ARG A 189 -5.67 -9.27 -7.76
CA ARG A 189 -5.89 -8.01 -7.04
C ARG A 189 -5.76 -6.83 -7.98
N LEU A 190 -6.62 -5.84 -7.79
CA LEU A 190 -6.65 -4.54 -8.44
C LEU A 190 -6.55 -3.44 -7.37
N PHE A 191 -6.10 -2.25 -7.75
CA PHE A 191 -6.41 -1.06 -6.95
C PHE A 191 -7.93 -0.97 -6.73
N ASN A 192 -8.38 -0.45 -5.60
CA ASN A 192 -9.82 -0.37 -5.33
C ASN A 192 -10.56 0.47 -6.39
N GLN A 193 -9.95 1.55 -6.87
CA GLN A 193 -10.49 2.40 -7.92
C GLN A 193 -10.67 1.63 -9.25
N ASP A 194 -9.73 0.74 -9.57
CA ASP A 194 -9.81 -0.10 -10.76
C ASP A 194 -10.79 -1.26 -10.60
N ALA A 195 -10.89 -1.81 -9.39
CA ALA A 195 -11.88 -2.82 -9.06
C ALA A 195 -13.31 -2.25 -9.17
N ILE A 196 -13.53 -1.00 -8.72
CA ILE A 196 -14.79 -0.26 -8.87
C ILE A 196 -15.10 0.00 -10.34
N ASP A 197 -14.13 0.51 -11.09
CA ASP A 197 -14.29 0.79 -12.52
C ASP A 197 -14.68 -0.47 -13.31
N LEU A 198 -13.90 -1.54 -13.17
CA LEU A 198 -14.19 -2.82 -13.83
C LEU A 198 -15.55 -3.38 -13.40
N TYR A 199 -15.84 -3.37 -12.10
CA TYR A 199 -17.11 -3.85 -11.56
C TYR A 199 -18.31 -3.12 -12.16
N ASN A 200 -18.23 -1.80 -12.35
CA ASN A 200 -19.33 -1.00 -12.88
C ASN A 200 -19.52 -1.21 -14.38
N LYS A 201 -18.45 -1.51 -15.13
CA LYS A 201 -18.50 -1.72 -16.59
C LYS A 201 -19.04 -3.09 -17.00
N ILE A 202 -18.94 -4.11 -16.16
CA ILE A 202 -19.27 -5.48 -16.54
C ILE A 202 -20.60 -5.98 -15.94
N PRO A 203 -21.48 -6.64 -16.71
CA PRO A 203 -22.61 -7.37 -16.16
C PRO A 203 -22.19 -8.71 -15.53
N SER A 204 -23.08 -9.31 -14.72
CA SER A 204 -22.96 -10.73 -14.40
C SER A 204 -23.10 -11.55 -15.68
N GLY A 205 -22.38 -12.67 -15.78
CA GLY A 205 -22.29 -13.49 -17.00
C GLY A 205 -21.14 -13.07 -17.93
N THR A 206 -20.44 -11.96 -17.67
CA THR A 206 -19.26 -11.57 -18.45
C THR A 206 -18.25 -12.70 -18.53
N HIS A 207 -17.84 -13.03 -19.75
CA HIS A 207 -16.84 -14.06 -20.02
C HIS A 207 -15.47 -13.62 -19.51
N VAL A 208 -14.75 -14.55 -18.89
CA VAL A 208 -13.38 -14.34 -18.42
C VAL A 208 -12.49 -15.42 -18.99
N LYS A 209 -11.37 -15.03 -19.57
CA LYS A 209 -10.31 -15.92 -20.03
C LYS A 209 -9.04 -15.65 -19.24
N VAL A 210 -8.45 -16.70 -18.67
CA VAL A 210 -7.09 -16.62 -18.10
C VAL A 210 -6.13 -17.22 -19.12
N ARG A 211 -5.20 -16.40 -19.61
CA ARG A 211 -4.24 -16.80 -20.64
C ARG A 211 -3.31 -17.90 -20.13
N SER A 212 -2.99 -18.84 -21.02
CA SER A 212 -1.84 -19.72 -20.84
C SER A 212 -0.52 -18.95 -21.03
N LEU A 213 0.60 -19.55 -20.61
CA LEU A 213 1.92 -18.96 -20.82
C LEU A 213 2.21 -18.77 -22.33
N GLU A 214 1.83 -19.74 -23.16
CA GLU A 214 2.01 -19.67 -24.61
C GLU A 214 1.24 -18.51 -25.23
N GLU A 215 -0.04 -18.34 -24.86
CA GLU A 215 -0.85 -17.20 -25.31
C GLU A 215 -0.28 -15.86 -24.82
N SER A 216 0.20 -15.81 -23.58
CA SER A 216 0.84 -14.60 -23.03
C SER A 216 2.08 -14.24 -23.85
N ILE A 217 2.99 -15.19 -24.08
CA ILE A 217 4.21 -14.98 -24.87
C ILE A 217 3.86 -14.55 -26.31
N ALA A 218 2.84 -15.16 -26.91
CA ALA A 218 2.45 -14.83 -28.28
C ALA A 218 1.90 -13.40 -28.43
N ILE A 219 1.21 -12.87 -27.40
CA ILE A 219 0.56 -11.55 -27.45
C ILE A 219 1.42 -10.44 -26.85
N GLU A 220 2.00 -10.69 -25.68
CA GLU A 220 2.74 -9.72 -24.89
C GLU A 220 4.26 -9.84 -25.08
N GLY A 221 4.74 -10.98 -25.60
CA GLY A 221 6.15 -11.35 -25.58
C GLY A 221 6.57 -12.02 -24.26
N PRO A 222 7.83 -12.46 -24.14
CA PRO A 222 8.36 -12.99 -22.89
C PRO A 222 8.44 -11.90 -21.82
N TYR A 223 8.14 -12.27 -20.57
CA TYR A 223 8.25 -11.40 -19.39
C TYR A 223 9.18 -12.03 -18.35
N THR A 224 9.84 -11.18 -17.58
CA THR A 224 10.69 -11.54 -16.45
C THR A 224 10.39 -10.64 -15.26
N ASP A 225 10.86 -11.06 -14.08
CA ASP A 225 10.80 -10.22 -12.88
C ASP A 225 12.00 -9.28 -12.83
N ASP A 226 11.76 -7.99 -12.63
CA ASP A 226 12.81 -7.02 -12.31
C ASP A 226 13.37 -7.21 -10.89
N ALA A 227 14.31 -6.35 -10.49
CA ALA A 227 14.94 -6.40 -9.16
C ALA A 227 13.95 -6.26 -7.99
N TYR A 228 12.79 -5.65 -8.25
CA TYR A 228 11.73 -5.40 -7.28
C TYR A 228 10.58 -6.43 -7.38
N GLY A 229 10.74 -7.45 -8.23
CA GLY A 229 9.75 -8.50 -8.45
C GLY A 229 8.52 -8.02 -9.22
N ARG A 230 8.66 -7.02 -10.11
CA ARG A 230 7.63 -6.56 -11.06
C ARG A 230 7.81 -7.24 -12.40
N ALA A 231 6.70 -7.54 -13.07
CA ALA A 231 6.73 -8.18 -14.38
C ALA A 231 7.07 -7.13 -15.44
N VAL A 232 8.20 -7.30 -16.10
CA VAL A 232 8.68 -6.43 -17.19
C VAL A 232 8.98 -7.28 -18.44
N PRO A 233 8.90 -6.72 -19.66
CA PRO A 233 9.30 -7.43 -20.86
C PRO A 233 10.74 -7.98 -20.75
N ASP A 234 10.96 -9.20 -21.19
CA ASP A 234 12.27 -9.87 -21.16
C ASP A 234 13.14 -9.37 -22.31
N THR A 235 13.70 -8.16 -22.14
CA THR A 235 14.61 -7.53 -23.09
C THR A 235 16.01 -7.37 -22.50
N PRO A 236 17.06 -7.27 -23.33
CA PRO A 236 18.41 -7.00 -22.85
C PRO A 236 18.52 -5.75 -21.97
N GLU A 237 17.74 -4.71 -22.28
CA GLU A 237 17.70 -3.46 -21.50
C GLU A 237 17.14 -3.69 -20.10
N ASN A 238 16.04 -4.42 -19.97
CA ASN A 238 15.45 -4.74 -18.66
C ASN A 238 16.33 -5.71 -17.87
N ALA A 239 17.01 -6.65 -18.53
CA ALA A 239 17.99 -7.53 -17.90
C ALA A 239 19.19 -6.75 -17.34
N ALA A 240 19.72 -5.80 -18.10
CA ALA A 240 20.80 -4.91 -17.64
C ALA A 240 20.34 -4.03 -16.49
N LYS A 241 19.15 -3.43 -16.61
CA LYS A 241 18.55 -2.59 -15.55
C LYS A 241 18.37 -3.37 -14.25
N LYS A 242 17.92 -4.63 -14.33
CA LYS A 242 17.78 -5.50 -13.16
C LYS A 242 19.11 -5.68 -12.43
N ILE A 243 20.20 -5.94 -13.14
CA ILE A 243 21.53 -6.10 -12.53
C ILE A 243 21.95 -4.82 -11.82
N ASP A 244 21.76 -3.66 -12.46
CA ASP A 244 22.11 -2.36 -11.89
C ASP A 244 21.26 -2.05 -10.65
N ASP A 245 19.95 -2.30 -10.70
CA ASP A 245 19.03 -2.10 -9.59
C ASP A 245 19.33 -3.05 -8.42
N GLU A 246 19.64 -4.33 -8.68
CA GLU A 246 20.03 -5.30 -7.65
C GLU A 246 21.31 -4.87 -6.93
N LYS A 247 22.30 -4.36 -7.69
CA LYS A 247 23.53 -3.80 -7.12
C LYS A 247 23.23 -2.57 -6.26
N LEU A 248 22.42 -1.64 -6.77
CA LEU A 248 22.02 -0.44 -6.02
C LEU A 248 21.28 -0.82 -4.73
N MET A 249 20.37 -1.78 -4.78
CA MET A 249 19.66 -2.28 -3.60
C MET A 249 20.60 -2.91 -2.58
N ALA A 250 21.58 -3.70 -3.03
CA ALA A 250 22.58 -4.29 -2.14
C ALA A 250 23.45 -3.21 -1.46
N GLU A 251 23.86 -2.18 -2.20
CA GLU A 251 24.61 -1.04 -1.66
C GLU A 251 23.78 -0.26 -0.63
N GLN A 252 22.52 0.02 -0.93
CA GLN A 252 21.59 0.69 0.00
C GLN A 252 21.33 -0.14 1.26
N ALA A 253 21.16 -1.46 1.12
CA ALA A 253 20.99 -2.36 2.25
C ALA A 253 22.25 -2.39 3.15
N ALA A 254 23.44 -2.43 2.56
CA ALA A 254 24.70 -2.36 3.28
C ALA A 254 24.84 -1.01 4.02
N GLN A 255 24.53 0.10 3.35
CA GLN A 255 24.57 1.43 3.97
C GLN A 255 23.56 1.55 5.12
N LYS A 256 22.35 1.02 4.96
CA LYS A 256 21.33 0.99 6.01
C LYS A 256 21.80 0.18 7.21
N ALA A 257 22.35 -1.03 6.99
CA ALA A 257 22.87 -1.86 8.05
C ALA A 257 24.02 -1.18 8.82
N GLU A 258 24.92 -0.48 8.12
CA GLU A 258 25.98 0.29 8.75
C GLU A 258 25.44 1.47 9.57
N ASN A 259 24.47 2.21 9.02
CA ASN A 259 23.81 3.31 9.73
C ASN A 259 23.10 2.82 10.99
N GLU A 260 22.40 1.69 10.92
CA GLU A 260 21.75 1.04 12.07
C GLU A 260 22.78 0.58 13.11
N ARG A 261 23.92 0.02 12.68
CA ARG A 261 25.02 -0.35 13.58
C ARG A 261 25.60 0.85 14.31
N ILE A 262 25.86 1.95 13.59
CA ILE A 262 26.35 3.21 14.16
C ILE A 262 25.32 3.78 15.15
N ALA A 263 24.04 3.78 14.78
CA ALA A 263 22.95 4.25 15.63
C ALA A 263 22.84 3.42 16.92
N ALA A 264 22.89 2.09 16.81
CA ALA A 264 22.86 1.18 17.96
C ALA A 264 24.07 1.38 18.89
N ALA A 265 25.27 1.53 18.33
CA ALA A 265 26.48 1.80 19.12
C ALA A 265 26.42 3.15 19.84
N LYS A 266 25.86 4.19 19.20
CA LYS A 266 25.63 5.50 19.82
C LYS A 266 24.59 5.40 20.93
N ALA A 267 23.47 4.71 20.69
CA ALA A 267 22.43 4.50 21.69
C ALA A 267 22.96 3.76 22.92
N ALA A 268 23.77 2.71 22.73
CA ALA A 268 24.39 1.96 23.82
C ALA A 268 25.34 2.83 24.68
N LYS A 269 26.14 3.69 24.05
CA LYS A 269 27.03 4.64 24.76
C LYS A 269 26.24 5.66 25.58
N GLU A 270 25.17 6.22 25.02
CA GLU A 270 24.33 7.17 25.75
C GLU A 270 23.56 6.48 26.89
N ALA A 271 23.06 5.26 26.69
CA ALA A 271 22.44 4.46 27.74
C ALA A 271 23.41 4.19 28.90
N ALA A 272 24.64 3.77 28.61
CA ALA A 272 25.68 3.55 29.63
C ALA A 272 26.04 4.85 30.39
N LYS A 273 26.10 5.99 29.69
CA LYS A 273 26.33 7.30 30.31
C LYS A 273 25.17 7.72 31.21
N ALA A 274 23.94 7.49 30.76
CA ALA A 274 22.73 7.78 31.53
C ALA A 274 22.66 6.91 32.79
N ASP A 275 22.96 5.61 32.68
CA ASP A 275 23.00 4.70 33.82
C ASP A 275 24.11 5.08 34.83
N LYS A 276 25.31 5.42 34.35
CA LYS A 276 26.37 5.94 35.22
C LYS A 276 25.94 7.21 35.96
N LYS A 277 25.22 8.12 35.30
CA LYS A 277 24.67 9.35 35.92
C LYS A 277 23.60 9.01 36.97
N ARG A 278 22.72 8.05 36.69
CA ARG A 278 21.69 7.53 37.60
C ARG A 278 22.32 6.94 38.86
N LEU A 279 23.25 6.01 38.72
CA LEU A 279 23.95 5.37 39.84
C LEU A 279 24.71 6.40 40.70
N SER A 280 25.36 7.38 40.07
CA SER A 280 26.02 8.49 40.78
C SER A 280 25.03 9.33 41.60
N ALA A 281 23.82 9.58 41.09
CA ALA A 281 22.78 10.31 41.81
C ALA A 281 22.21 9.53 43.00
N CYS A 282 21.99 8.22 42.86
CA CYS A 282 21.57 7.34 43.95
C CYS A 282 22.61 7.26 45.06
N LYS A 283 23.89 7.12 44.71
CA LYS A 283 24.99 7.12 45.68
C LYS A 283 25.02 8.39 46.54
N ARG A 284 24.77 9.57 45.94
CA ARG A 284 24.68 10.85 46.68
C ARG A 284 23.52 10.90 47.67
N LYS A 285 22.47 10.08 47.47
CA LYS A 285 21.31 9.97 48.35
C LYS A 285 21.42 8.82 49.35
N GLY A 286 22.54 8.09 49.38
CA GLY A 286 22.73 6.92 50.25
C GLY A 286 21.96 5.67 49.79
N ILE A 287 21.46 5.65 48.55
CA ILE A 287 20.76 4.49 47.98
C ILE A 287 21.80 3.56 47.35
N SER A 288 21.70 2.25 47.64
CA SER A 288 22.57 1.22 47.06
C SER A 288 22.34 1.10 45.54
N PRO A 289 23.30 0.56 44.76
CA PRO A 289 23.12 0.35 43.32
C PRO A 289 21.94 -0.57 42.96
N GLU A 290 21.69 -1.57 43.80
CA GLU A 290 20.64 -2.59 43.66
C GLU A 290 19.24 -2.07 44.02
N ASP A 291 19.16 -1.10 44.94
CA ASP A 291 17.91 -0.40 45.28
C ASP A 291 17.69 0.88 44.45
N CYS A 292 18.65 1.25 43.58
CA CYS A 292 18.54 2.44 42.74
C CYS A 292 17.52 2.19 41.62
N PRO A 293 16.42 2.98 41.54
CA PRO A 293 15.38 2.76 40.54
C PRO A 293 15.95 2.76 39.13
N PRO A 294 15.51 1.86 38.22
CA PRO A 294 15.98 1.87 36.83
C PRO A 294 15.59 3.17 36.13
N LEU A 295 16.28 3.50 35.03
CA LEU A 295 15.78 4.55 34.15
C LEU A 295 14.38 4.14 33.68
N PRO A 296 13.42 5.09 33.62
CA PRO A 296 12.14 4.78 33.00
C PRO A 296 12.43 4.26 31.59
N GLU A 297 11.91 3.07 31.27
CA GLU A 297 11.95 2.58 29.91
C GLU A 297 11.31 3.65 29.03
N ALA A 298 11.92 3.94 27.87
CA ALA A 298 11.26 4.75 26.87
C ALA A 298 10.02 3.97 26.42
N THR A 299 8.89 4.18 27.09
CA THR A 299 7.61 3.59 26.71
C THR A 299 7.34 4.02 25.28
N ALA A 300 7.12 3.03 24.40
CA ALA A 300 6.73 3.23 23.01
C ALA A 300 5.30 3.83 22.86
N ASP A 301 4.78 4.53 23.88
CA ASP A 301 3.42 5.07 23.94
C ASP A 301 3.33 6.58 23.68
N ALA A 302 4.40 7.22 23.20
CA ALA A 302 4.35 8.63 22.78
C ALA A 302 4.01 8.84 21.29
N ALA A 303 3.53 7.80 20.58
CA ALA A 303 3.10 7.90 19.19
C ALA A 303 1.57 7.97 19.00
N THR A 304 0.77 7.85 20.07
CA THR A 304 -0.72 7.90 19.99
C THR A 304 -1.35 9.15 20.62
N ALA A 305 -0.54 10.12 21.07
CA ALA A 305 -1.03 11.39 21.59
C ALA A 305 -0.70 12.59 20.66
N SER A 306 -1.00 12.45 19.37
CA SER A 306 -1.11 13.62 18.46
C SER A 306 -2.06 13.39 17.27
N ALA A 307 -3.13 12.61 17.48
CA ALA A 307 -4.25 12.52 16.56
C ALA A 307 -5.55 12.72 17.37
N GLY A 308 -5.80 13.97 17.73
CA GLY A 308 -7.06 14.49 18.26
C GLY A 308 -7.37 15.82 17.60
#